data_AF-A0AAV5DKN1-F1
#
_entry.id   AF-A0AAV5DKN1-F1
#
_cell.length_a   1.000
_cell.length_b   1.000
_cell.length_c   1.000
_cell.angle_alpha   90.00
_cell.angle_beta   90.00
_cell.angle_gamma   90.00
#
_symmetry.space_group_name_H-M   'P 1'
#
loop_
_entity.id
_entity.type
_entity.pdbx_description
1 polymer ?
#
loop_
_entity_poly.entity_id
_entity_poly.type
_entity_poly.pdbx_seq_one_letter_code
_entity_poly.pdbx_strand_id
1 'polypeptide(L)'
;MLMVSRCVPHPSLPQIPNPPPPATASRPFAARMTEAPFLPRERLFKQQNYFQNLTKHTYLKGRYDVITSVAIPLALAASSMFMIGRGVYNMSHGVGKKE
;
A
#
# COMPACT_ATOMS: atom_id res chain seq x y z
N MET A 1 -5.01 18.76 -16.64
CA MET A 1 -5.12 18.53 -15.19
C MET A 1 -4.49 17.19 -14.85
N LEU A 2 -3.19 17.19 -14.56
CA LEU A 2 -2.50 16.30 -13.62
C LEU A 2 -1.06 16.83 -13.59
N MET A 3 -0.73 17.42 -12.45
CA MET A 3 0.43 18.26 -12.22
C MET A 3 1.70 17.43 -12.39
N VAL A 4 2.49 17.76 -13.41
CA VAL A 4 3.93 17.50 -13.44
C VAL A 4 4.49 18.08 -12.15
N SER A 5 4.91 17.23 -11.22
CA SER A 5 5.59 17.68 -10.01
C SER A 5 6.97 18.17 -10.41
N ARG A 6 7.04 19.44 -10.80
CA ARG A 6 8.27 20.18 -11.01
C ARG A 6 9.05 20.14 -9.70
N CYS A 7 10.32 19.75 -9.77
CA CYS A 7 11.28 20.06 -8.73
C CYS A 7 11.24 21.57 -8.49
N VAL A 8 10.72 21.98 -7.34
CA VAL A 8 10.85 23.35 -6.85
C VAL A 8 12.29 23.48 -6.33
N PRO A 9 13.12 24.42 -6.83
CA PRO A 9 14.41 24.69 -6.22
C PRO A 9 14.15 25.23 -4.81
N HIS A 10 14.48 24.44 -3.79
CA HIS A 10 14.44 24.88 -2.41
C HIS A 10 15.51 25.98 -2.20
N PRO A 11 15.15 27.12 -1.56
CA PRO A 11 16.16 28.07 -1.10
C PRO A 11 17.05 27.36 -0.07
N SER A 12 18.36 27.56 -0.20
CA SER A 12 19.39 26.99 0.67
C SER A 12 19.09 27.27 2.14
N LEU A 13 18.72 26.22 2.88
CA LEU A 13 18.61 26.23 4.34
C LEU A 13 19.95 26.66 4.97
N PRO A 14 19.93 27.44 6.07
CA PRO A 14 21.14 27.70 6.84
C PRO A 14 21.76 26.38 7.29
N GLN A 15 23.05 26.19 7.01
CA GLN A 15 23.80 24.99 7.39
C GLN A 15 23.84 24.88 8.91
N ILE A 16 23.09 23.92 9.46
CA ILE A 16 23.22 23.52 10.86
C ILE A 16 24.61 22.87 11.01
N PRO A 17 25.45 23.28 11.97
CA PRO A 17 26.74 22.62 12.20
C PRO A 17 26.52 21.12 12.42
N ASN A 18 27.27 20.30 11.68
CA ASN A 18 27.20 18.85 11.85
C ASN A 18 27.46 18.47 13.33
N PRO A 19 26.62 17.63 13.95
CA PRO A 19 26.88 17.17 15.30
C PRO A 19 28.22 16.40 15.33
N PRO A 20 29.00 16.50 16.42
CA PRO A 20 30.25 15.75 16.54
C PRO A 20 29.99 14.25 16.41
N PRO A 21 30.93 13.47 15.84
CA PRO A 21 30.78 12.04 15.70
C PRO A 21 30.50 11.42 17.08
N PRO A 22 29.51 10.51 17.20
CA PRO A 22 29.17 9.91 18.48
C PRO A 22 30.39 9.16 19.00
N ALA A 23 30.85 9.57 20.19
CA ALA A 23 31.89 8.87 20.93
C ALA A 23 31.49 7.40 21.04
N THR A 24 32.45 6.54 20.69
CA THR A 24 32.48 5.08 20.83
C THR A 24 31.68 4.59 22.03
N ALA A 25 30.40 4.29 21.82
CA ALA A 25 29.55 3.57 22.75
C ALA A 25 29.18 2.26 22.07
N SER A 26 29.99 1.24 22.37
CA SER A 26 29.74 -0.17 22.12
C SER A 26 28.32 -0.53 22.55
N ARG A 27 27.39 -0.65 21.59
CA ARG A 27 26.10 -1.34 21.81
C ARG A 27 26.25 -2.76 21.28
N PRO A 28 26.38 -3.80 22.14
CA PRO A 28 26.36 -5.18 21.70
C PRO A 28 24.90 -5.61 21.48
N PHE A 29 24.21 -5.00 20.51
CA PHE A 29 22.89 -5.47 20.09
C PHE A 29 22.94 -6.25 18.77
N ALA A 30 24.11 -6.31 18.12
CA ALA A 30 24.30 -7.04 16.87
C ALA A 30 24.56 -8.55 17.05
N ALA A 31 24.76 -9.05 18.27
CA ALA A 31 25.30 -10.40 18.50
C ALA A 31 24.24 -11.51 18.73
N ARG A 32 22.93 -11.25 18.58
CA ARG A 32 21.88 -12.25 18.86
C ARG A 32 20.85 -12.46 17.73
N MET A 33 21.20 -12.19 16.48
CA MET A 33 20.48 -12.66 15.29
C MET A 33 21.35 -13.59 14.44
N THR A 34 21.97 -14.60 15.06
CA THR A 34 22.90 -15.52 14.37
C THR A 34 22.21 -16.79 13.88
N GLU A 35 20.90 -16.79 13.71
CA GLU A 35 20.20 -17.81 12.93
C GLU A 35 19.76 -17.17 11.61
N ALA A 36 20.23 -17.73 10.50
CA ALA A 36 19.77 -17.32 9.19
C ALA A 36 18.24 -17.55 9.13
N PRO A 37 17.43 -16.58 8.66
CA PRO A 37 16.00 -16.77 8.52
C PRO A 37 15.70 -18.08 7.78
N PHE A 38 14.59 -18.75 8.14
CA PHE A 38 14.17 -20.02 7.53
C PHE A 38 14.09 -20.00 6.00
N LEU A 39 13.99 -18.81 5.40
CA LEU A 39 14.02 -18.60 3.96
C LEU A 39 15.29 -17.86 3.52
N PRO A 40 15.97 -18.35 2.48
CA PRO A 40 17.15 -17.68 1.93
C PRO A 40 16.80 -16.28 1.41
N ARG A 41 17.67 -15.32 1.74
CA ARG A 41 17.44 -13.89 1.47
C ARG A 41 17.41 -13.56 -0.03
N GLU A 42 17.94 -14.42 -0.90
CA GLU A 42 17.91 -14.19 -2.36
C GLU A 42 16.47 -14.07 -2.92
N ARG A 43 15.50 -14.77 -2.33
CA ARG A 43 14.09 -14.68 -2.76
C ARG A 43 13.50 -13.31 -2.47
N LEU A 44 13.83 -12.74 -1.31
CA LEU A 44 13.40 -11.38 -0.93
C LEU A 44 14.03 -10.32 -1.84
N PHE A 45 15.32 -10.41 -2.14
CA PHE A 45 15.98 -9.45 -3.04
C PHE A 45 15.39 -9.47 -4.46
N LYS A 46 15.07 -10.67 -4.99
CA LYS A 46 14.38 -10.79 -6.30
C LYS A 46 13.00 -10.13 -6.29
N GLN A 47 12.23 -10.34 -5.24
CA GLN A 47 10.90 -9.77 -5.09
C GLN A 47 10.95 -8.25 -4.85
N GLN A 48 11.92 -7.77 -4.06
CA GLN A 48 12.20 -6.35 -3.87
C GLN A 48 12.57 -5.65 -5.17
N ASN A 49 13.49 -6.22 -5.95
CA ASN A 49 13.84 -5.66 -7.27
C ASN A 49 12.62 -5.65 -8.21
N TYR A 50 11.82 -6.72 -8.24
CA TYR A 50 10.60 -6.78 -9.04
C TYR A 50 9.60 -5.68 -8.68
N PHE A 51 9.30 -5.47 -7.40
CA PHE A 51 8.32 -4.47 -6.96
C PHE A 51 8.83 -3.02 -6.95
N GLN A 52 10.15 -2.82 -6.92
CA GLN A 52 10.78 -1.49 -6.99
C GLN A 52 10.94 -0.99 -8.44
N ASN A 53 11.14 -1.88 -9.41
CA ASN A 53 11.17 -1.50 -10.83
C ASN A 53 9.79 -1.10 -11.39
N LEU A 54 8.70 -1.48 -10.73
CA LEU A 54 7.34 -1.15 -11.16
C LEU A 54 6.93 0.24 -10.66
N THR A 55 6.79 1.18 -11.59
CA THR A 55 6.27 2.56 -11.37
C THR A 55 4.74 2.64 -11.24
N LYS A 56 4.05 1.53 -10.96
CA LYS A 56 2.59 1.49 -10.73
C LYS A 56 2.26 1.78 -9.26
N HIS A 57 1.04 2.27 -9.01
CA HIS A 57 0.52 2.43 -7.65
C HIS A 57 0.46 1.08 -6.92
N THR A 58 0.66 1.10 -5.59
CA THR A 58 0.89 -0.08 -4.74
C THR A 58 -0.15 -1.19 -4.90
N TYR A 59 -1.42 -0.85 -5.11
CA TYR A 59 -2.53 -1.79 -5.27
C TYR A 59 -2.65 -2.39 -6.69
N LEU A 60 -1.82 -1.96 -7.64
CA LEU A 60 -1.79 -2.41 -9.04
C LEU A 60 -0.44 -3.06 -9.41
N LYS A 61 0.42 -3.32 -8.42
CA LYS A 61 1.77 -3.83 -8.65
C LYS A 61 1.76 -5.32 -9.03
N GLY A 62 1.01 -6.15 -8.33
CA GLY A 62 0.83 -7.56 -8.66
C GLY A 62 -0.39 -7.82 -9.54
N ARG A 63 -0.32 -8.85 -10.40
CA ARG A 63 -1.51 -9.35 -11.13
C ARG A 63 -2.59 -9.87 -10.18
N TYR A 64 -2.17 -10.45 -9.05
CA TYR A 64 -3.06 -10.86 -7.97
C TYR A 64 -3.71 -9.66 -7.26
N ASP A 65 -2.96 -8.56 -7.11
CA ASP A 65 -3.48 -7.35 -6.46
C ASP A 65 -4.63 -6.72 -7.25
N VAL A 66 -4.66 -6.84 -8.57
CA VAL A 66 -5.80 -6.38 -9.40
C VAL A 66 -7.08 -7.16 -9.06
N ILE A 67 -6.97 -8.48 -8.88
CA ILE A 67 -8.13 -9.32 -8.57
C ILE A 67 -8.66 -8.95 -7.18
N THR A 68 -7.77 -8.85 -6.19
CA THR A 68 -8.14 -8.65 -4.78
C THR A 68 -8.51 -7.21 -4.45
N SER A 69 -7.92 -6.22 -5.11
CA SER A 69 -8.18 -4.80 -4.82
C SER A 69 -9.20 -4.15 -5.75
N VAL A 70 -9.43 -4.71 -6.95
CA VAL A 70 -10.34 -4.12 -7.93
C VAL A 70 -11.52 -5.04 -8.19
N ALA A 71 -11.29 -6.28 -8.64
CA ALA A 71 -12.38 -7.14 -9.08
C ALA A 71 -13.33 -7.56 -7.94
N ILE A 72 -12.80 -8.11 -6.85
CA ILE A 72 -13.61 -8.56 -5.70
C ILE A 72 -14.34 -7.38 -5.05
N PRO A 73 -13.66 -6.27 -4.69
CA PRO A 73 -14.34 -5.16 -4.03
C PRO A 73 -15.37 -4.48 -4.93
N LEU A 74 -15.11 -4.33 -6.24
CA LEU A 74 -16.10 -3.75 -7.17
C LEU A 74 -17.33 -4.63 -7.34
N ALA A 75 -17.15 -5.95 -7.54
CA ALA A 75 -18.28 -6.86 -7.67
C ALA A 75 -19.13 -6.88 -6.40
N LEU A 76 -18.49 -6.88 -5.23
CA LEU A 76 -19.17 -6.84 -3.95
C LEU A 76 -19.88 -5.50 -3.71
N ALA A 77 -19.23 -4.38 -4.02
CA ALA A 77 -19.85 -3.06 -3.90
C ALA A 77 -21.05 -2.89 -4.84
N ALA A 78 -20.92 -3.31 -6.10
CA ALA A 78 -22.00 -3.21 -7.09
C ALA A 78 -23.20 -4.08 -6.71
N SER A 79 -22.97 -5.34 -6.33
CA SER A 79 -24.04 -6.24 -5.87
C SER A 79 -24.73 -5.71 -4.61
N SER A 80 -23.96 -5.23 -3.63
CA SER A 80 -24.51 -4.62 -2.41
C SER A 80 -25.37 -3.40 -2.73
N MET A 81 -24.87 -2.49 -3.55
CA MET A 81 -25.60 -1.28 -3.94
C MET A 81 -26.87 -1.61 -4.71
N PHE A 82 -26.83 -2.63 -5.58
CA PHE A 82 -28.01 -3.11 -6.30
C PHE A 82 -29.09 -3.66 -5.35
N MET A 83 -28.72 -4.49 -4.38
CA MET A 83 -29.66 -5.01 -3.39
C MET A 83 -30.26 -3.91 -2.52
N ILE A 84 -29.45 -2.94 -2.10
CA ILE A 84 -29.92 -1.77 -1.35
C ILE A 84 -30.93 -0.97 -2.18
N GLY A 85 -30.60 -0.66 -3.44
CA GLY A 85 -31.50 0.10 -4.32
C GLY A 85 -32.83 -0.62 -4.55
N ARG A 86 -32.80 -1.93 -4.80
CA ARG A 86 -34.02 -2.76 -4.92
C ARG A 86 -34.81 -2.81 -3.62
N GLY A 87 -34.13 -2.91 -2.47
CA GLY A 87 -34.76 -2.89 -1.16
C GLY A 87 -35.51 -1.58 -0.91
N VAL A 88 -34.85 -0.44 -1.11
CA VAL A 88 -35.46 0.89 -0.94
C VAL A 88 -36.59 1.12 -1.94
N TYR A 89 -36.44 0.69 -3.19
CA TYR A 89 -37.50 0.78 -4.19
C TYR A 89 -38.74 -0.03 -3.78
N ASN A 90 -38.55 -1.28 -3.36
CA ASN A 90 -39.65 -2.15 -2.93
C ASN A 90 -40.36 -1.59 -1.69
N MET A 91 -39.60 -1.07 -0.71
CA MET A 91 -40.16 -0.43 0.49
C MET A 91 -40.93 0.85 0.17
N SER A 92 -40.39 1.72 -0.71
CA SER A 92 -41.02 2.99 -1.08
C SER A 92 -42.29 2.82 -1.91
N HIS A 93 -42.36 1.77 -2.73
CA HIS A 93 -43.53 1.48 -3.56
C HIS A 93 -44.50 0.49 -2.92
N GLY A 94 -44.23 0.05 -1.68
CA GLY A 94 -45.09 -0.91 -0.95
C GLY A 94 -45.16 -2.30 -1.59
N VAL A 95 -44.20 -2.66 -2.44
CA VAL A 95 -44.15 -3.92 -3.18
C VAL A 95 -43.37 -4.97 -2.39
N GLY A 96 -43.83 -6.23 -2.40
CA GLY A 96 -43.12 -7.35 -1.78
C GLY A 96 -43.59 -7.74 -0.38
N LYS A 97 -44.79 -7.33 0.02
CA LYS A 97 -45.47 -7.95 1.16
C LYS A 97 -45.83 -9.39 0.78
N LYS A 98 -45.34 -10.36 1.57
CA LYS A 98 -45.92 -11.71 1.56
C LYS A 98 -47.26 -11.65 2.28
N GLU A 99 -48.22 -12.40 1.76
CA GLU A 99 -49.55 -12.58 2.37
C GLU A 99 -49.45 -13.15 3.79
#